data_AF-A0A534N5B4-F1
#
_entry.id   AF-A0A534N5B4-F1
#
_cell.length_a   1.000
_cell.length_b   1.000
_cell.length_c   1.000
_cell.angle_alpha   90.00
_cell.angle_beta   90.00
_cell.angle_gamma   90.00
#
_symmetry.space_group_name_H-M   'P 1'
#
loop_
_entity.id
_entity.type
_entity.pdbx_description
1 polymer ?
#
loop_
_entity_poly.entity_id
_entity_poly.type
_entity_poly.pdbx_seq_one_letter_code
_entity_poly.pdbx_strand_id
1 'polypeptide(L)'
;MRVLFALVLAVSFAASAQSKKTDQTAPQPSQEWGAPKPAPQTSSGWNTPATTPPPAKVDEALPLPLPGPEQPALDLTLLKDTSLCVFPFVKESAAGSPDKKYLEAIQKTFFDVAKDSPLLKDAILLGDSTTRCEPHDAACVSNVGKMARCQNVLVGSSAAKGNGFVLSVRIFEVGKQRVLPGSEVEQVLETDRQSDVQAWAEGQACRALQVKCTGRIYVDADRKDMNIYIDNRLAPRSGKTPEVIAVEPGVHGVRIAVGQRTSLEKKVAVRRGGFSETIFARQTEKGGLPLWLASDLRGTRPEPSVDVKEGGWTKPVGYSVAAAGLVAAGIGVYQGIHAKNLINSSNDRYVAQGNRYQQADLATIDSANSAAKTANVLYIVGGVLLAAGLVTAFVF
;
A
#
# COMPACT_ATOMS: atom_id res chain seq x y z
N MET A 1 -13.36 -4.12 -11.52
CA MET A 1 -12.80 -5.42 -11.09
C MET A 1 -13.51 -6.06 -9.90
N ARG A 2 -13.68 -5.38 -8.74
CA ARG A 2 -14.24 -6.00 -7.51
C ARG A 2 -15.59 -6.72 -7.66
N VAL A 3 -16.52 -6.18 -8.46
CA VAL A 3 -17.87 -6.78 -8.65
C VAL A 3 -17.84 -8.13 -9.37
N LEU A 4 -16.88 -8.35 -10.29
CA LEU A 4 -16.73 -9.63 -11.00
C LEU A 4 -16.13 -10.73 -10.11
N PHE A 5 -15.18 -10.39 -9.24
CA PHE A 5 -14.60 -11.34 -8.29
C PHE A 5 -15.62 -11.86 -7.26
N ALA A 6 -16.53 -10.99 -6.80
CA ALA A 6 -17.61 -11.38 -5.90
C ALA A 6 -18.59 -12.38 -6.53
N LEU A 7 -18.85 -12.24 -7.84
CA LEU A 7 -19.79 -13.09 -8.58
C LEU A 7 -19.20 -14.48 -8.86
N VAL A 8 -17.89 -14.60 -9.08
CA VAL A 8 -17.19 -15.89 -9.20
C VAL A 8 -17.14 -16.63 -7.86
N LEU A 9 -16.82 -15.94 -6.76
CA LEU A 9 -16.76 -16.55 -5.42
C LEU A 9 -18.12 -17.05 -4.91
N ALA A 10 -19.22 -16.36 -5.22
CA ALA A 10 -20.56 -16.75 -4.79
C ALA A 10 -21.03 -18.09 -5.40
N VAL A 11 -20.57 -18.44 -6.61
CA VAL A 11 -20.98 -19.69 -7.29
C VAL A 11 -20.20 -20.90 -6.75
N SER A 12 -18.95 -20.73 -6.29
CA SER A 12 -18.12 -21.83 -5.79
C SER A 12 -18.63 -22.48 -4.50
N PHE A 13 -19.32 -21.75 -3.63
CA PHE A 13 -19.82 -22.28 -2.35
C PHE A 13 -21.17 -23.01 -2.44
N ALA A 14 -21.90 -22.90 -3.56
CA ALA A 14 -23.20 -23.57 -3.73
C ALA A 14 -23.09 -25.03 -4.23
N ALA A 15 -21.91 -25.45 -4.72
CA ALA A 15 -21.71 -26.75 -5.37
C ALA A 15 -21.19 -27.86 -4.45
N SER A 16 -20.73 -27.54 -3.23
CA SER A 16 -20.08 -28.49 -2.32
C SER A 16 -21.00 -29.00 -1.20
N ALA A 17 -22.19 -29.49 -1.55
CA ALA A 17 -23.17 -29.97 -0.56
C ALA A 17 -24.09 -31.10 -1.06
N GLN A 18 -23.55 -32.21 -1.57
CA GLN A 18 -24.17 -33.55 -1.48
C GLN A 18 -23.22 -34.65 -2.01
N SER A 19 -22.58 -35.38 -1.09
CA SER A 19 -22.06 -36.72 -1.36
C SER A 19 -22.55 -37.64 -0.25
N LYS A 20 -23.29 -38.70 -0.62
CA LYS A 20 -23.98 -39.59 0.31
C LYS A 20 -23.18 -40.89 0.43
N LYS A 21 -22.97 -41.31 1.68
CA LYS A 21 -22.08 -42.40 2.08
C LYS A 21 -22.66 -43.78 1.75
N THR A 22 -21.82 -44.72 1.32
CA THR A 22 -22.13 -46.16 1.17
C THR A 22 -21.13 -46.95 2.02
N ASP A 23 -21.60 -47.86 2.87
CA ASP A 23 -20.75 -48.64 3.80
C ASP A 23 -20.47 -50.06 3.27
N GLN A 24 -19.29 -50.63 3.62
CA GLN A 24 -19.03 -52.07 3.63
C GLN A 24 -17.95 -52.45 4.69
N THR A 25 -18.39 -53.16 5.74
CA THR A 25 -17.75 -54.18 6.63
C THR A 25 -16.31 -54.63 6.31
N ALA A 26 -15.34 -54.93 7.22
CA ALA A 26 -15.09 -54.84 8.70
C ALA A 26 -13.62 -55.38 8.95
N PRO A 27 -13.11 -55.86 10.13
CA PRO A 27 -13.59 -55.88 11.53
C PRO A 27 -12.57 -55.52 12.67
N GLN A 28 -13.13 -55.32 13.90
CA GLN A 28 -12.55 -55.53 15.27
C GLN A 28 -11.41 -54.62 15.84
N PRO A 29 -11.23 -54.51 17.19
CA PRO A 29 -12.19 -54.61 18.33
C PRO A 29 -11.98 -53.52 19.46
N SER A 30 -12.58 -53.74 20.65
CA SER A 30 -12.57 -52.95 21.93
C SER A 30 -13.44 -51.67 21.93
N GLN A 31 -14.55 -51.63 22.70
CA GLN A 31 -14.66 -51.22 24.13
C GLN A 31 -14.16 -49.77 24.35
N GLU A 32 -14.95 -48.84 24.90
CA GLU A 32 -15.64 -48.90 26.20
C GLU A 32 -16.99 -48.10 26.26
N TRP A 33 -17.62 -48.02 27.44
CA TRP A 33 -19.02 -47.59 27.66
C TRP A 33 -19.22 -46.09 27.93
N GLY A 34 -20.41 -45.55 27.56
CA GLY A 34 -20.89 -44.23 28.00
C GLY A 34 -22.25 -43.85 27.38
N ALA A 35 -23.31 -43.73 28.19
CA ALA A 35 -24.69 -43.52 27.75
C ALA A 35 -25.13 -42.02 27.76
N PRO A 36 -26.43 -41.65 27.61
CA PRO A 36 -27.01 -41.29 26.31
C PRO A 36 -27.43 -39.80 26.17
N LYS A 37 -27.81 -39.40 24.95
CA LYS A 37 -28.28 -38.04 24.58
C LYS A 37 -29.68 -37.72 25.15
N PRO A 38 -30.04 -36.43 25.41
CA PRO A 38 -31.35 -36.04 25.96
C PRO A 38 -32.33 -35.51 24.91
N ALA A 39 -33.62 -35.43 25.27
CA ALA A 39 -34.68 -34.59 24.69
C ALA A 39 -35.92 -34.63 25.64
N PRO A 40 -37.00 -33.82 25.45
CA PRO A 40 -37.22 -32.81 24.41
C PRO A 40 -37.90 -31.47 24.87
N GLN A 41 -38.14 -30.57 23.89
CA GLN A 41 -39.30 -29.65 23.79
C GLN A 41 -39.45 -28.43 24.75
N THR A 42 -40.14 -27.34 24.42
CA THR A 42 -40.34 -26.54 23.17
C THR A 42 -41.11 -25.25 23.53
N SER A 43 -40.82 -24.11 22.91
CA SER A 43 -41.76 -23.03 22.49
C SER A 43 -40.91 -21.81 22.09
N SER A 44 -40.89 -21.36 20.82
CA SER A 44 -41.94 -20.72 20.01
C SER A 44 -42.28 -19.29 20.44
N GLY A 45 -41.67 -18.31 19.76
CA GLY A 45 -42.03 -16.89 19.83
C GLY A 45 -41.59 -16.20 18.54
N TRP A 46 -42.53 -15.95 17.64
CA TRP A 46 -42.29 -15.21 16.40
C TRP A 46 -42.17 -13.72 16.69
N ASN A 47 -41.24 -13.02 16.02
CA ASN A 47 -41.35 -11.60 15.73
C ASN A 47 -40.44 -11.24 14.55
N THR A 48 -41.05 -10.74 13.48
CA THR A 48 -40.36 -10.11 12.34
C THR A 48 -40.51 -8.60 12.46
N PRO A 49 -39.49 -7.80 12.10
CA PRO A 49 -39.77 -6.51 11.48
C PRO A 49 -39.04 -6.29 10.15
N ALA A 50 -39.83 -5.82 9.18
CA ALA A 50 -39.51 -4.86 8.13
C ALA A 50 -38.15 -4.91 7.39
N THR A 51 -38.24 -5.21 6.10
CA THR A 51 -37.21 -5.01 5.07
C THR A 51 -36.95 -3.51 4.82
N THR A 52 -35.71 -3.06 5.00
CA THR A 52 -35.22 -1.78 4.46
C THR A 52 -34.44 -2.04 3.18
N PRO A 53 -34.73 -1.37 2.04
CA PRO A 53 -33.88 -1.48 0.86
C PRO A 53 -32.51 -0.81 1.11
N PRO A 54 -31.40 -1.39 0.62
CA PRO A 54 -30.09 -0.79 0.77
C PRO A 54 -30.00 0.53 -0.03
N PRO A 55 -29.35 1.58 0.50
CA PRO A 55 -29.21 2.85 -0.20
C PRO A 55 -28.37 2.68 -1.49
N ALA A 56 -28.68 3.51 -2.48
CA ALA A 56 -28.03 3.48 -3.78
C ALA A 56 -26.51 3.64 -3.67
N LYS A 57 -25.78 2.95 -4.56
CA LYS A 57 -24.33 3.11 -4.70
C LYS A 57 -24.02 4.57 -5.06
N VAL A 58 -23.31 5.24 -4.16
CA VAL A 58 -22.52 6.42 -4.53
C VAL A 58 -21.40 5.92 -5.44
N ASP A 59 -21.18 6.57 -6.58
CA ASP A 59 -20.11 6.21 -7.49
C ASP A 59 -18.76 6.21 -6.75
N GLU A 60 -18.05 5.08 -6.84
CA GLU A 60 -16.77 4.84 -6.19
C GLU A 60 -15.72 5.67 -6.95
N ALA A 61 -15.67 6.97 -6.63
CA ALA A 61 -14.70 7.91 -7.16
C ALA A 61 -13.29 7.34 -7.03
N LEU A 62 -12.46 7.62 -8.05
CA LEU A 62 -11.05 7.25 -8.09
C LEU A 62 -10.41 7.46 -6.71
N PRO A 63 -9.60 6.50 -6.20
CA PRO A 63 -8.93 6.69 -4.92
C PRO A 63 -8.13 7.98 -4.99
N LEU A 64 -8.56 8.96 -4.18
CA LEU A 64 -7.91 10.26 -4.06
C LEU A 64 -6.42 10.01 -3.80
N PRO A 65 -5.51 10.82 -4.36
CA PRO A 65 -4.10 10.70 -4.07
C PRO A 65 -3.94 10.79 -2.55
N LEU A 66 -3.51 9.68 -1.93
CA LEU A 66 -3.20 9.65 -0.51
C LEU A 66 -2.22 10.81 -0.27
N PRO A 67 -2.50 11.72 0.69
CA PRO A 67 -1.51 12.72 1.05
C PRO A 67 -0.22 11.98 1.38
N GLY A 68 0.86 12.33 0.68
CA GLY A 68 2.19 11.84 1.02
C GLY A 68 2.46 12.13 2.50
N PRO A 69 3.25 11.30 3.20
CA PRO A 69 3.47 11.44 4.63
C PRO A 69 3.97 12.85 4.93
N GLU A 70 3.10 13.66 5.52
CA GLU A 70 3.38 15.04 5.89
C GLU A 70 4.46 14.98 6.97
N GLN A 71 5.68 15.39 6.60
CA GLN A 71 6.83 15.23 7.48
C GLN A 71 6.59 16.08 8.74
N PRO A 72 6.68 15.50 9.95
CA PRO A 72 6.49 16.27 11.18
C PRO A 72 7.48 17.44 11.18
N ALA A 73 6.94 18.65 11.27
CA ALA A 73 7.70 19.89 11.20
C ALA A 73 7.75 20.54 12.60
N LEU A 74 8.89 21.12 12.96
CA LEU A 74 9.00 21.91 14.19
C LEU A 74 8.29 23.25 13.97
N ASP A 75 7.36 23.62 14.85
CA ASP A 75 6.83 24.98 14.90
C ASP A 75 7.75 25.86 15.75
N LEU A 76 8.52 26.72 15.07
CA LEU A 76 9.47 27.64 15.70
C LEU A 76 9.04 29.12 15.57
N THR A 77 7.75 29.39 15.37
CA THR A 77 7.21 30.77 15.38
C THR A 77 7.57 31.56 16.65
N LEU A 78 7.76 30.84 17.77
CA LEU A 78 8.20 31.37 19.07
C LEU A 78 9.68 31.81 19.13
N LEU A 79 10.50 31.51 18.12
CA LEU A 79 11.93 31.89 18.08
C LEU A 79 12.19 33.29 17.50
N LYS A 80 11.15 34.04 17.11
CA LYS A 80 11.30 35.34 16.45
C LYS A 80 12.14 36.32 17.27
N ASP A 81 13.14 36.91 16.61
CA ASP A 81 14.11 37.88 17.17
C ASP A 81 14.98 37.32 18.33
N THR A 82 15.02 36.00 18.50
CA THR A 82 15.81 35.32 19.56
C THR A 82 17.17 34.81 19.07
N SER A 83 18.08 34.55 20.01
CA SER A 83 19.36 33.87 19.74
C SER A 83 19.26 32.36 19.95
N LEU A 84 19.68 31.57 18.95
CA LEU A 84 19.64 30.11 18.97
C LEU A 84 21.06 29.51 19.04
N CYS A 85 21.30 28.67 20.03
CA CYS A 85 22.49 27.83 20.11
C CYS A 85 22.21 26.46 19.48
N VAL A 86 23.08 25.97 18.60
CA VAL A 86 23.01 24.62 18.04
C VAL A 86 23.96 23.71 18.82
N PHE A 87 23.40 22.91 19.73
CA PHE A 87 24.11 21.97 20.59
C PHE A 87 24.64 20.77 19.77
N PRO A 88 25.78 20.16 20.14
CA PRO A 88 26.28 18.96 19.48
C PRO A 88 25.25 17.82 19.51
N PHE A 89 25.04 17.16 18.37
CA PHE A 89 24.15 16.02 18.30
C PHE A 89 24.79 14.84 19.07
N VAL A 90 24.03 14.23 19.98
CA VAL A 90 24.52 13.17 20.89
C VAL A 90 23.86 11.82 20.58
N LYS A 91 24.60 10.74 20.76
CA LYS A 91 24.08 9.37 20.59
C LYS A 91 23.56 8.85 21.93
N GLU A 92 22.29 8.46 22.00
CA GLU A 92 21.64 7.97 23.24
C GLU A 92 22.13 6.58 23.68
N SER A 93 22.81 5.82 22.81
CA SER A 93 23.23 4.45 23.11
C SER A 93 24.60 4.10 22.50
N ALA A 94 25.49 3.62 23.39
CA ALA A 94 26.84 3.08 23.15
C ALA A 94 27.93 4.06 22.66
N ALA A 95 28.98 4.17 23.48
CA ALA A 95 30.23 4.86 23.16
C ALA A 95 31.04 4.13 22.08
N GLY A 96 31.76 4.89 21.24
CA GLY A 96 32.78 4.37 20.31
C GLY A 96 32.24 3.79 19.00
N SER A 97 31.93 4.65 18.02
CA SER A 97 31.61 4.23 16.64
C SER A 97 31.86 5.40 15.65
N PRO A 98 31.98 5.17 14.33
CA PRO A 98 32.29 6.21 13.32
C PRO A 98 31.25 7.34 13.16
N ASP A 99 30.18 7.34 13.97
CA ASP A 99 29.04 8.24 13.88
C ASP A 99 29.37 9.72 14.22
N LYS A 100 30.52 10.03 14.84
CA LYS A 100 30.87 11.42 15.22
C LYS A 100 30.85 12.36 14.02
N LYS A 101 31.48 11.98 12.90
CA LYS A 101 31.49 12.75 11.65
C LYS A 101 30.09 12.92 11.03
N TYR A 102 29.18 11.99 11.32
CA TYR A 102 27.78 12.05 10.92
C TYR A 102 27.02 13.10 11.75
N LEU A 103 27.15 13.03 13.09
CA LEU A 103 26.49 13.95 14.02
C LEU A 103 27.02 15.39 13.88
N GLU A 104 28.33 15.56 13.70
CA GLU A 104 28.95 16.85 13.33
C GLU A 104 28.38 17.42 12.03
N ALA A 105 28.15 16.58 11.01
CA ALA A 105 27.60 17.03 9.74
C ALA A 105 26.12 17.44 9.87
N ILE A 106 25.33 16.76 10.69
CA ILE A 106 23.95 17.14 11.00
C ILE A 106 23.94 18.48 11.75
N GLN A 107 24.72 18.59 12.84
CA GLN A 107 24.84 19.80 13.65
C GLN A 107 25.23 21.00 12.78
N LYS A 108 26.27 20.84 11.93
CA LYS A 108 26.69 21.88 11.00
C LYS A 108 25.59 22.26 10.01
N THR A 109 24.84 21.29 9.48
CA THR A 109 23.74 21.55 8.54
C THR A 109 22.62 22.39 9.20
N PHE A 110 22.23 22.06 10.45
CA PHE A 110 21.28 22.89 11.21
C PHE A 110 21.81 24.30 11.47
N PHE A 111 23.10 24.44 11.81
CA PHE A 111 23.73 25.75 12.03
C PHE A 111 23.82 26.60 10.75
N ASP A 112 24.25 26.01 9.63
CA ASP A 112 24.36 26.69 8.34
C ASP A 112 22.99 27.19 7.85
N VAL A 113 21.89 26.48 8.16
CA VAL A 113 20.51 26.96 7.89
C VAL A 113 20.03 27.99 8.92
N ALA A 114 20.35 27.83 10.21
CA ALA A 114 20.00 28.78 11.26
C ALA A 114 20.61 30.17 11.04
N LYS A 115 21.87 30.22 10.56
CA LYS A 115 22.55 31.46 10.20
C LYS A 115 21.83 32.26 9.10
N ASP A 116 21.16 31.56 8.19
CA ASP A 116 20.41 32.17 7.06
C ASP A 116 18.91 32.38 7.40
N SER A 117 18.51 32.19 8.66
CA SER A 117 17.11 32.34 9.08
C SER A 117 16.71 33.80 9.29
N PRO A 118 15.60 34.27 8.69
CA PRO A 118 15.06 35.59 8.96
C PRO A 118 14.29 35.67 10.29
N LEU A 119 14.10 34.54 11.00
CA LEU A 119 13.45 34.52 12.32
C LEU A 119 14.44 34.76 13.46
N LEU A 120 15.71 34.37 13.28
CA LEU A 120 16.71 34.42 14.34
C LEU A 120 17.46 35.74 14.32
N LYS A 121 17.77 36.26 15.51
CA LYS A 121 18.65 37.41 15.68
C LYS A 121 20.12 37.02 15.55
N ASP A 122 20.47 35.83 16.05
CA ASP A 122 21.83 35.28 16.00
C ASP A 122 21.78 33.75 16.12
N ALA A 123 22.78 33.07 15.55
CA ALA A 123 22.93 31.63 15.60
C ALA A 123 24.36 31.27 16.04
N ILE A 124 24.50 30.45 17.08
CA ILE A 124 25.80 30.09 17.67
C ILE A 124 25.99 28.57 17.63
N LEU A 125 27.10 28.12 17.04
CA LEU A 125 27.50 26.71 17.06
C LEU A 125 28.19 26.39 18.39
N LEU A 126 27.66 25.45 19.16
CA LEU A 126 28.30 24.98 20.39
C LEU A 126 29.29 23.85 20.10
N GLY A 127 30.47 23.89 20.72
CA GLY A 127 31.52 22.90 20.50
C GLY A 127 31.43 21.68 21.43
N ASP A 128 32.22 20.64 21.10
CA ASP A 128 32.29 19.34 21.80
C ASP A 128 32.44 19.43 23.33
N SER A 129 33.07 20.48 23.86
CA SER A 129 33.23 20.69 25.31
C SER A 129 31.90 20.79 26.08
N THR A 130 30.79 21.01 25.37
CA THR A 130 29.42 21.10 25.93
C THR A 130 28.68 19.75 26.00
N THR A 131 29.20 18.67 25.37
CA THR A 131 28.56 17.34 25.22
C THR A 131 28.29 16.54 26.52
N ARG A 132 28.49 17.13 27.70
CA ARG A 132 28.28 16.43 28.99
C ARG A 132 26.82 16.39 29.46
N CYS A 133 25.92 17.12 28.81
CA CYS A 133 24.49 17.05 29.12
C CYS A 133 23.82 15.88 28.39
N GLU A 134 22.94 15.16 29.09
CA GLU A 134 22.00 14.26 28.43
C GLU A 134 21.00 15.07 27.58
N PRO A 135 20.56 14.58 26.41
CA PRO A 135 19.73 15.35 25.48
C PRO A 135 18.33 15.69 26.01
N HIS A 136 17.89 15.02 27.08
CA HIS A 136 16.63 15.28 27.76
C HIS A 136 16.77 16.13 29.04
N ASP A 137 17.99 16.39 29.52
CA ASP A 137 18.21 17.21 30.73
C ASP A 137 18.08 18.71 30.40
N ALA A 138 16.85 19.20 30.52
CA ALA A 138 16.50 20.60 30.33
C ALA A 138 17.27 21.57 31.26
N ALA A 139 17.71 21.10 32.44
CA ALA A 139 18.44 21.93 33.38
C ALA A 139 19.91 22.07 32.94
N CYS A 140 20.58 20.98 32.56
CA CYS A 140 21.94 21.02 32.02
C CYS A 140 21.99 21.79 30.69
N VAL A 141 21.11 21.48 29.73
CA VAL A 141 21.02 22.16 28.44
C VAL A 141 20.76 23.66 28.62
N SER A 142 19.82 24.05 29.49
CA SER A 142 19.57 25.47 29.78
C SER A 142 20.78 26.16 30.42
N ASN A 143 21.59 25.47 31.22
CA ASN A 143 22.77 26.07 31.82
C ASN A 143 23.88 26.31 30.78
N VAL A 144 24.08 25.39 29.84
CA VAL A 144 24.96 25.61 28.68
C VAL A 144 24.46 26.80 27.85
N GLY A 145 23.16 26.89 27.57
CA GLY A 145 22.55 28.03 26.87
C GLY A 145 22.81 29.37 27.57
N LYS A 146 22.70 29.42 28.91
CA LYS A 146 23.05 30.62 29.71
C LYS A 146 24.52 31.00 29.55
N MET A 147 25.45 30.03 29.64
CA MET A 147 26.89 30.29 29.48
C MET A 147 27.22 30.84 28.08
N ALA A 148 26.56 30.31 27.05
CA ALA A 148 26.72 30.77 25.67
C ALA A 148 25.90 32.03 25.30
N ARG A 149 25.14 32.61 26.25
CA ARG A 149 24.27 33.79 26.07
C ARG A 149 23.16 33.60 25.01
N CYS A 150 22.75 32.37 24.77
CA CYS A 150 21.61 32.05 23.91
C CYS A 150 20.28 32.14 24.69
N GLN A 151 19.21 32.48 23.99
CA GLN A 151 17.84 32.45 24.52
C GLN A 151 17.18 31.09 24.30
N ASN A 152 17.58 30.37 23.26
CA ASN A 152 17.08 29.03 22.93
C ASN A 152 18.26 28.10 22.58
N VAL A 153 18.11 26.80 22.83
CA VAL A 153 19.11 25.78 22.48
C VAL A 153 18.45 24.64 21.70
N LEU A 154 18.85 24.45 20.44
CA LEU A 154 18.49 23.27 19.66
C LEU A 154 19.40 22.12 20.07
N VAL A 155 18.81 21.02 20.53
CA VAL A 155 19.48 19.76 20.85
C VAL A 155 18.98 18.69 19.90
N GLY A 156 19.90 17.90 19.37
CA GLY A 156 19.58 16.72 18.59
C GLY A 156 20.12 15.46 19.26
N SER A 157 19.36 14.38 19.17
CA SER A 157 19.82 13.05 19.58
C SER A 157 19.65 12.03 18.47
N SER A 158 20.48 10.98 18.52
CA SER A 158 20.32 9.79 17.68
C SER A 158 20.27 8.52 18.52
N ALA A 159 19.29 7.66 18.21
CA ALA A 159 19.15 6.33 18.78
C ALA A 159 19.14 5.28 17.67
N ALA A 160 19.80 4.14 17.86
CA ALA A 160 19.75 3.04 16.89
C ALA A 160 18.40 2.29 17.01
N LYS A 161 17.75 1.99 15.87
CA LYS A 161 16.47 1.27 15.83
C LYS A 161 16.42 0.34 14.62
N GLY A 162 16.60 -0.97 14.87
CA GLY A 162 16.69 -1.97 13.82
C GLY A 162 17.88 -1.70 12.89
N ASN A 163 17.61 -1.60 11.59
CA ASN A 163 18.62 -1.32 10.56
C ASN A 163 18.77 0.19 10.26
N GLY A 164 18.22 1.07 11.10
CA GLY A 164 18.25 2.52 10.91
C GLY A 164 18.45 3.29 12.22
N PHE A 165 18.26 4.60 12.14
CA PHE A 165 18.40 5.51 13.27
C PHE A 165 17.12 6.29 13.48
N VAL A 166 16.75 6.51 14.73
CA VAL A 166 15.81 7.56 15.11
C VAL A 166 16.62 8.83 15.33
N LEU A 167 16.23 9.91 14.65
CA LEU A 167 16.72 11.24 14.94
C LEU A 167 15.63 12.00 15.69
N SER A 168 15.97 12.50 16.88
CA SER A 168 15.12 13.45 17.61
C SER A 168 15.76 14.83 17.57
N VAL A 169 14.95 15.87 17.38
CA VAL A 169 15.37 17.27 17.46
C VAL A 169 14.39 18.01 18.36
N ARG A 170 14.91 18.74 19.34
CA ARG A 170 14.15 19.46 20.37
C ARG A 170 14.75 20.85 20.57
N ILE A 171 13.94 21.85 20.92
CA ILE A 171 14.46 23.17 21.28
C ILE A 171 14.07 23.52 22.72
N PHE A 172 15.07 23.89 23.52
CA PHE A 172 14.93 24.24 24.93
C PHE A 172 14.96 25.76 25.13
N GLU A 173 14.02 26.27 25.91
CA GLU A 173 13.95 27.69 26.29
C GLU A 173 14.87 27.97 27.48
N VAL A 174 15.88 28.82 27.27
CA VAL A 174 16.90 29.12 28.27
C VAL A 174 16.31 29.94 29.41
N GLY A 175 16.50 29.46 30.64
CA GLY A 175 15.98 30.10 31.85
C GLY A 175 14.65 29.54 32.33
N LYS A 176 13.81 28.99 31.45
CA LYS A 176 12.57 28.27 31.84
C LYS A 176 12.73 26.75 31.93
N GLN A 177 13.90 26.21 31.55
CA GLN A 177 14.25 24.78 31.69
C GLN A 177 13.18 23.83 31.12
N ARG A 178 12.65 24.16 29.93
CA ARG A 178 11.59 23.41 29.26
C ARG A 178 11.83 23.33 27.76
N VAL A 179 11.31 22.29 27.13
CA VAL A 179 11.18 22.20 25.67
C VAL A 179 10.11 23.19 25.21
N LEU A 180 10.33 23.88 24.08
CA LEU A 180 9.33 24.75 23.47
C LEU A 180 8.18 23.90 22.90
N PRO A 181 6.90 24.26 23.13
CA PRO A 181 5.76 23.54 22.55
C PRO A 181 5.88 23.45 21.02
N GLY A 182 5.63 22.27 20.45
CA GLY A 182 5.72 22.06 18.99
C GLY A 182 7.14 22.01 18.41
N SER A 183 8.19 22.14 19.23
CA SER A 183 9.60 22.10 18.78
C SER A 183 10.26 20.73 18.85
N GLU A 184 9.51 19.66 19.13
CA GLU A 184 10.00 18.29 19.19
C GLU A 184 9.56 17.51 17.94
N VAL A 185 10.54 16.98 17.21
CA VAL A 185 10.32 16.05 16.10
C VAL A 185 11.19 14.82 16.30
N GLU A 186 10.54 13.66 16.36
CA GLU A 186 11.17 12.34 16.30
C GLU A 186 10.87 11.72 14.92
N GLN A 187 11.89 11.30 14.19
CA GLN A 187 11.70 10.62 12.91
C GLN A 187 12.65 9.42 12.74
N VAL A 188 12.10 8.31 12.26
CA VAL A 188 12.87 7.11 11.90
C VAL A 188 13.45 7.26 10.49
N LEU A 189 14.78 7.19 10.38
CA LEU A 189 15.52 7.16 9.13
C LEU A 189 16.13 5.77 8.91
N GLU A 190 15.55 5.05 7.96
CA GLU A 190 16.08 3.79 7.43
C GLU A 190 16.97 4.08 6.21
N THR A 191 18.20 4.53 6.46
CA THR A 191 19.24 4.78 5.44
C THR A 191 20.64 4.74 6.06
N ASP A 192 21.61 4.22 5.31
CA ASP A 192 23.04 4.21 5.60
C ASP A 192 23.81 5.32 4.86
N ARG A 193 23.12 6.09 4.00
CA ARG A 193 23.72 7.11 3.12
C ARG A 193 23.80 8.47 3.79
N GLN A 194 25.00 9.05 3.82
CA GLN A 194 25.25 10.34 4.48
C GLN A 194 24.54 11.51 3.79
N SER A 195 24.32 11.40 2.47
CA SER A 195 23.53 12.32 1.66
C SER A 195 22.10 12.48 2.19
N ASP A 196 21.47 11.36 2.55
CA ASP A 196 20.05 11.29 2.89
C ASP A 196 19.80 11.91 4.25
N VAL A 197 20.68 11.61 5.21
CA VAL A 197 20.63 12.18 6.57
C VAL A 197 20.91 13.68 6.55
N GLN A 198 21.87 14.15 5.74
CA GLN A 198 22.12 15.59 5.57
C GLN A 198 20.96 16.31 4.89
N ALA A 199 20.41 15.74 3.80
CA ALA A 199 19.27 16.32 3.10
C ALA A 199 18.01 16.36 3.97
N TRP A 200 17.77 15.31 4.77
CA TRP A 200 16.70 15.29 5.76
C TRP A 200 16.88 16.40 6.82
N ALA A 201 18.07 16.51 7.41
CA ALA A 201 18.37 17.54 8.40
C ALA A 201 18.21 18.95 7.82
N GLU A 202 18.67 19.17 6.59
CA GLU A 202 18.53 20.43 5.86
C GLU A 202 17.06 20.76 5.58
N GLY A 203 16.26 19.78 5.14
CA GLY A 203 14.81 19.95 4.92
C GLY A 203 14.05 20.30 6.19
N GLN A 204 14.33 19.60 7.30
CA GLN A 204 13.72 19.91 8.60
C GLN A 204 14.15 21.28 9.12
N ALA A 205 15.44 21.61 9.06
CA ALA A 205 15.94 22.93 9.44
C ALA A 205 15.28 24.05 8.62
N CYS A 206 15.18 23.88 7.30
CA CYS A 206 14.59 24.88 6.40
C CYS A 206 13.13 25.19 6.71
N ARG A 207 12.30 24.15 6.92
CA ARG A 207 10.88 24.33 7.30
C ARG A 207 10.75 24.95 8.68
N ALA A 208 11.48 24.41 9.66
CA ALA A 208 11.45 24.86 11.04
C ALA A 208 11.83 26.34 11.18
N LEU A 209 12.91 26.76 10.51
CA LEU A 209 13.49 28.10 10.59
C LEU A 209 12.92 29.07 9.54
N GLN A 210 11.86 28.67 8.82
CA GLN A 210 11.19 29.41 7.75
C GLN A 210 12.14 29.97 6.67
N VAL A 211 13.21 29.23 6.38
CA VAL A 211 14.18 29.58 5.32
C VAL A 211 13.61 29.12 3.99
N LYS A 212 13.56 30.03 3.00
CA LYS A 212 13.15 29.70 1.63
C LYS A 212 14.22 28.88 0.91
N CYS A 213 14.28 27.61 1.23
CA CYS A 213 15.21 26.67 0.64
C CYS A 213 14.62 26.04 -0.62
N THR A 214 15.42 25.97 -1.68
CA THR A 214 15.05 25.30 -2.93
C THR A 214 16.13 24.27 -3.29
N GLY A 215 15.70 23.12 -3.76
CA GLY A 215 16.52 22.06 -4.32
C GLY A 215 15.96 21.62 -5.68
N ARG A 216 16.67 20.72 -6.37
CA ARG A 216 16.27 20.22 -7.70
C ARG A 216 16.51 18.73 -7.81
N ILE A 217 15.50 18.00 -8.29
CA ILE A 217 15.60 16.60 -8.68
C ILE A 217 15.83 16.50 -10.18
N TYR A 218 16.78 15.65 -10.58
CA TYR A 218 17.04 15.29 -11.98
C TYR A 218 16.47 13.92 -12.31
N VAL A 219 15.58 13.85 -13.30
CA VAL A 219 14.96 12.60 -13.75
C VAL A 219 15.19 12.39 -15.24
N ASP A 220 16.05 11.45 -15.60
CA ASP A 220 16.24 10.96 -16.96
C ASP A 220 15.13 9.96 -17.29
N ALA A 221 13.96 10.48 -17.68
CA ALA A 221 12.86 9.75 -18.29
C ALA A 221 12.89 9.99 -19.81
N ASP A 222 13.20 8.94 -20.57
CA ASP A 222 13.45 9.01 -22.02
C ASP A 222 12.18 8.89 -22.87
N ARG A 223 11.16 8.14 -22.41
CA ARG A 223 9.85 8.08 -23.06
C ARG A 223 8.94 9.22 -22.60
N LYS A 224 8.12 9.75 -23.52
CA LYS A 224 7.25 10.94 -23.28
C LYS A 224 5.97 10.62 -22.50
N ASP A 225 5.52 9.37 -22.53
CA ASP A 225 4.36 8.83 -21.81
C ASP A 225 4.67 8.42 -20.36
N MET A 226 5.93 8.51 -19.93
CA MET A 226 6.32 8.35 -18.53
C MET A 226 5.82 9.53 -17.70
N ASN A 227 4.96 9.26 -16.72
CA ASN A 227 4.53 10.21 -15.70
C ASN A 227 5.44 10.10 -14.48
N ILE A 228 6.00 11.23 -14.03
CA ILE A 228 6.90 11.29 -12.88
C ILE A 228 6.09 11.72 -11.65
N TYR A 229 6.20 10.97 -10.56
CA TYR A 229 5.59 11.30 -9.29
C TYR A 229 6.69 11.53 -8.24
N ILE A 230 6.57 12.61 -7.48
CA ILE A 230 7.42 12.93 -6.34
C ILE A 230 6.49 13.06 -5.13
N ASP A 231 6.74 12.28 -4.08
CA ASP A 231 5.93 12.23 -2.85
C ASP A 231 4.42 12.05 -3.14
N ASN A 232 4.11 11.13 -4.06
CA ASN A 232 2.77 10.84 -4.63
C ASN A 232 2.13 11.97 -5.46
N ARG A 233 2.81 13.09 -5.72
CA ARG A 233 2.29 14.20 -6.53
C ARG A 233 2.86 14.12 -7.95
N LEU A 234 2.00 14.26 -8.96
CA LEU A 234 2.43 14.30 -10.36
C LEU A 234 3.31 15.54 -10.60
N ALA A 235 4.55 15.34 -11.01
CA ALA A 235 5.47 16.41 -11.31
C ALA A 235 5.25 16.94 -12.75
N PRO A 236 5.28 18.26 -12.97
CA PRO A 236 5.19 18.82 -14.31
C PRO A 236 6.42 18.43 -15.15
N ARG A 237 6.17 17.96 -16.38
CA ARG A 237 7.24 17.61 -17.33
C ARG A 237 7.52 18.74 -18.29
N SER A 238 8.80 19.01 -18.53
CA SER A 238 9.27 19.95 -19.55
C SER A 238 9.49 19.29 -20.92
N GLY A 239 9.53 17.95 -20.97
CA GLY A 239 9.83 17.19 -22.18
C GLY A 239 11.33 17.18 -22.53
N LYS A 240 12.18 17.70 -21.65
CA LYS A 240 13.65 17.63 -21.75
C LYS A 240 14.15 16.42 -20.96
N THR A 241 15.29 15.87 -21.37
CA THR A 241 15.93 14.75 -20.69
C THR A 241 17.37 15.14 -20.34
N PRO A 242 17.76 15.18 -19.04
CA PRO A 242 16.93 14.96 -17.86
C PRO A 242 15.89 16.07 -17.63
N GLU A 243 14.75 15.70 -17.05
CA GLU A 243 13.78 16.62 -16.47
C GLU A 243 14.36 17.23 -15.19
N VAL A 244 14.14 18.53 -14.95
CA VAL A 244 14.64 19.25 -13.77
C VAL A 244 13.46 19.78 -12.98
N ILE A 245 13.21 19.18 -11.82
CA ILE A 245 12.01 19.47 -11.03
C ILE A 245 12.42 20.16 -9.73
N ALA A 246 11.88 21.35 -9.47
CA ALA A 246 12.12 22.09 -8.24
C ALA A 246 11.33 21.47 -7.08
N VAL A 247 12.01 21.26 -5.95
CA VAL A 247 11.44 20.72 -4.71
C VAL A 247 12.07 21.43 -3.51
N GLU A 248 11.54 21.24 -2.31
CA GLU A 248 12.23 21.60 -1.07
C GLU A 248 13.45 20.69 -0.84
N PRO A 249 14.43 21.04 0.02
CA PRO A 249 15.42 20.06 0.49
C PRO A 249 14.75 18.98 1.35
N GLY A 250 15.30 17.77 1.30
CA GLY A 250 14.73 16.62 1.99
C GLY A 250 15.09 15.30 1.33
N VAL A 251 14.51 14.23 1.85
CA VAL A 251 14.49 12.92 1.19
C VAL A 251 13.11 12.74 0.56
N HIS A 252 13.08 12.58 -0.76
CA HIS A 252 11.86 12.52 -1.57
C HIS A 252 11.68 11.14 -2.19
N GLY A 253 10.44 10.65 -2.21
CA GLY A 253 10.06 9.39 -2.84
C GLY A 253 9.70 9.60 -4.31
N VAL A 254 10.53 9.12 -5.23
CA VAL A 254 10.28 9.22 -6.68
C VAL A 254 9.72 7.91 -7.23
N ARG A 255 8.63 8.01 -8.00
CA ARG A 255 8.01 6.90 -8.74
C ARG A 255 7.74 7.32 -10.18
N ILE A 256 7.72 6.37 -11.11
CA ILE A 256 7.36 6.63 -12.51
C ILE A 256 6.28 5.65 -12.96
N ALA A 257 5.30 6.16 -13.70
CA ALA A 257 4.22 5.36 -14.26
C ALA A 257 4.21 5.43 -15.80
N VAL A 258 3.86 4.31 -16.43
CA VAL A 258 3.62 4.19 -17.88
C VAL A 258 2.33 3.40 -18.08
N GLY A 259 1.29 4.05 -18.58
CA GLY A 259 -0.06 3.46 -18.65
C GLY A 259 -0.54 3.02 -17.26
N GLN A 260 -0.84 1.73 -17.12
CA GLN A 260 -1.28 1.11 -15.84
C GLN A 260 -0.13 0.58 -14.98
N ARG A 261 1.14 0.72 -15.41
CA ARG A 261 2.32 0.18 -14.71
C ARG A 261 3.02 1.27 -13.92
N THR A 262 3.47 0.96 -12.71
CA THR A 262 4.22 1.86 -11.82
C THR A 262 5.54 1.24 -11.39
N SER A 263 6.57 2.07 -11.23
CA SER A 263 7.83 1.67 -10.62
C SER A 263 7.68 1.45 -9.12
N LEU A 264 8.65 0.75 -8.52
CA LEU A 264 8.90 0.89 -7.08
C LEU A 264 9.37 2.33 -6.77
N GLU A 265 9.19 2.74 -5.52
CA GLU A 265 9.65 4.05 -5.05
C GLU A 265 11.16 4.06 -4.80
N LYS A 266 11.83 5.07 -5.33
CA LYS A 266 13.25 5.33 -5.08
C LYS A 266 13.38 6.60 -4.25
N LYS A 267 13.90 6.47 -3.03
CA LYS A 267 14.23 7.61 -2.16
C LYS A 267 15.45 8.35 -2.71
N VAL A 268 15.38 9.68 -2.76
CA VAL A 268 16.46 10.55 -3.25
C VAL A 268 16.67 11.74 -2.34
N ALA A 269 17.93 11.97 -1.97
CA ALA A 269 18.38 13.11 -1.20
C ALA A 269 18.47 14.39 -2.06
N VAL A 270 17.93 15.49 -1.55
CA VAL A 270 17.97 16.81 -2.19
C VAL A 270 18.43 17.86 -1.19
N ARG A 271 19.42 18.67 -1.59
CA ARG A 271 20.08 19.68 -0.74
C ARG A 271 19.79 21.11 -1.19
N ARG A 272 19.91 22.05 -0.27
CA ARG A 272 19.65 23.48 -0.49
C ARG A 272 20.62 24.08 -1.50
N GLY A 273 20.09 24.72 -2.55
CA GLY A 273 20.88 25.26 -3.66
C GLY A 273 21.63 24.21 -4.49
N GLY A 274 21.49 22.93 -4.15
CA GLY A 274 22.16 21.82 -4.77
C GLY A 274 21.29 21.06 -5.76
N PHE A 275 21.86 19.96 -6.24
CA PHE A 275 21.27 19.07 -7.23
C PHE A 275 21.18 17.67 -6.62
N SER A 276 20.08 16.95 -6.87
CA SER A 276 20.04 15.52 -6.60
C SER A 276 21.00 14.76 -7.52
N GLU A 277 21.29 13.52 -7.17
CA GLU A 277 21.76 12.56 -8.17
C GLU A 277 20.69 12.38 -9.27
N THR A 278 21.12 12.15 -10.51
CA THR A 278 20.22 11.82 -11.61
C THR A 278 19.60 10.45 -11.40
N ILE A 279 18.27 10.39 -11.46
CA ILE A 279 17.49 9.15 -11.48
C ILE A 279 17.31 8.74 -12.94
N PHE A 280 17.76 7.55 -13.30
CA PHE A 280 17.50 6.97 -14.61
C PHE A 280 16.28 6.07 -14.54
N ALA A 281 15.33 6.34 -15.43
CA ALA A 281 14.10 5.58 -15.56
C ALA A 281 14.08 4.91 -16.93
N ARG A 282 13.97 3.58 -16.96
CA ARG A 282 13.86 2.83 -18.22
C ARG A 282 12.73 1.82 -18.16
N GLN A 283 12.09 1.60 -19.30
CA GLN A 283 11.19 0.48 -19.51
C GLN A 283 11.97 -0.70 -20.07
N THR A 284 11.95 -1.83 -19.37
CA THR A 284 12.57 -3.08 -19.84
C THR A 284 11.62 -3.86 -20.74
N GLU A 285 12.14 -4.73 -21.59
CA GLU A 285 11.35 -5.60 -22.49
C GLU A 285 10.27 -6.42 -21.76
N LYS A 286 10.53 -6.80 -20.50
CA LYS A 286 9.60 -7.53 -19.63
C LYS A 286 8.50 -6.64 -19.02
N GLY A 287 8.44 -5.37 -19.39
CA GLY A 287 7.44 -4.42 -18.92
C GLY A 287 7.76 -3.75 -17.59
N GLY A 288 8.88 -4.09 -16.94
CA GLY A 288 9.29 -3.49 -15.68
C GLY A 288 9.79 -2.06 -15.84
N LEU A 289 9.61 -1.24 -14.80
CA LEU A 289 10.06 0.15 -14.71
C LEU A 289 11.09 0.32 -13.56
N PRO A 290 12.31 -0.24 -13.69
CA PRO A 290 13.40 0.00 -12.75
C PRO A 290 13.80 1.49 -12.69
N LEU A 291 14.15 1.94 -11.48
CA LEU A 291 14.75 3.24 -11.21
C LEU A 291 16.16 3.04 -10.64
N TRP A 292 17.17 3.61 -11.29
CA TRP A 292 18.55 3.59 -10.81
C TRP A 292 19.01 5.00 -10.46
N LEU A 293 19.79 5.13 -9.39
CA LEU A 293 20.55 6.34 -9.12
C LEU A 293 21.87 6.34 -9.90
N ALA A 294 22.38 7.52 -10.24
CA ALA A 294 23.71 7.66 -10.83
C ALA A 294 24.81 6.99 -9.98
N SER A 295 24.70 7.01 -8.64
CA SER A 295 25.59 6.27 -7.73
C SER A 295 25.59 4.77 -7.98
N ASP A 296 24.41 4.19 -8.22
CA ASP A 296 24.22 2.74 -8.31
C ASP A 296 24.85 2.18 -9.60
N LEU A 297 24.99 3.01 -10.64
CA LEU A 297 25.44 2.65 -11.99
C LEU A 297 26.95 2.82 -12.22
N ARG A 298 27.69 3.34 -11.23
CA ARG A 298 29.15 3.56 -11.29
C ARG A 298 29.63 4.33 -12.54
N GLY A 299 28.83 5.30 -12.99
CA GLY A 299 29.13 6.14 -14.16
C GLY A 299 28.72 5.57 -15.52
N THR A 300 28.13 4.37 -15.59
CA THR A 300 27.49 3.89 -16.82
C THR A 300 26.07 4.47 -16.94
N ARG A 301 25.60 4.74 -18.16
CA ARG A 301 24.21 5.14 -18.41
C ARG A 301 23.43 3.88 -18.82
N PRO A 302 22.25 3.59 -18.22
CA PRO A 302 21.48 2.43 -18.59
C PRO A 302 20.90 2.60 -20.01
N GLU A 303 20.76 1.46 -20.69
CA GLU A 303 20.24 1.37 -22.06
C GLU A 303 18.88 2.07 -22.20
N PRO A 304 18.53 2.61 -23.39
CA PRO A 304 17.23 3.23 -23.62
C PRO A 304 16.06 2.29 -23.36
N SER A 305 14.91 2.87 -23.02
CA SER A 305 13.67 2.13 -22.83
C SER A 305 13.22 1.40 -24.10
N VAL A 306 12.76 0.16 -23.94
CA VAL A 306 12.18 -0.64 -25.03
C VAL A 306 10.65 -0.58 -24.99
N ASP A 307 10.02 -0.31 -26.13
CA ASP A 307 8.57 -0.32 -26.25
C ASP A 307 8.00 -1.74 -26.07
N VAL A 308 7.33 -1.95 -24.94
CA VAL A 308 6.72 -3.24 -24.61
C VAL A 308 5.40 -3.36 -25.38
N LYS A 309 5.38 -4.23 -26.39
CA LYS A 309 4.13 -4.73 -26.97
C LYS A 309 3.38 -5.52 -25.91
N GLU A 310 2.35 -4.93 -25.33
CA GLU A 310 1.43 -5.63 -24.42
C GLU A 310 0.76 -6.76 -25.21
N GLY A 311 1.20 -8.00 -24.94
CA GLY A 311 0.85 -9.16 -25.74
C GLY A 311 -0.62 -9.54 -25.58
N GLY A 312 -1.34 -9.68 -26.70
CA GLY A 312 -2.79 -9.94 -26.76
C GLY A 312 -3.22 -11.35 -26.33
N TRP A 313 -2.71 -11.86 -25.20
CA TRP A 313 -3.07 -13.12 -24.57
C TRP A 313 -4.50 -13.13 -23.98
N THR A 314 -5.08 -11.95 -23.78
CA THR A 314 -6.48 -11.73 -23.39
C THR A 314 -7.47 -12.38 -24.35
N LYS A 315 -7.23 -12.28 -25.66
CA LYS A 315 -8.07 -12.86 -26.73
C LYS A 315 -8.14 -14.39 -26.70
N PRO A 316 -7.05 -15.17 -26.77
CA PRO A 316 -7.13 -16.63 -26.73
C PRO A 316 -7.68 -17.16 -25.40
N VAL A 317 -7.43 -16.48 -24.27
CA VAL A 317 -8.02 -16.84 -22.97
C VAL A 317 -9.52 -16.55 -22.93
N GLY A 318 -9.96 -15.40 -23.44
CA GLY A 318 -11.38 -15.07 -23.53
C GLY A 318 -12.16 -16.04 -24.43
N TYR A 319 -11.59 -16.44 -25.58
CA TYR A 319 -12.21 -17.42 -26.47
C TYR A 319 -12.31 -18.83 -25.85
N SER A 320 -11.30 -19.30 -25.12
CA SER A 320 -11.36 -20.63 -24.50
C SER A 320 -12.38 -20.70 -23.36
N VAL A 321 -12.50 -19.63 -22.56
CA VAL A 321 -13.54 -19.50 -21.53
C VAL A 321 -14.94 -19.40 -22.14
N ALA A 322 -15.10 -18.65 -23.24
CA ALA A 322 -16.38 -18.57 -23.96
C ALA A 322 -16.80 -19.92 -24.57
N ALA A 323 -15.84 -20.68 -25.13
CA ALA A 323 -16.09 -22.01 -25.67
C ALA A 323 -16.52 -23.00 -24.56
N ALA A 324 -15.89 -22.97 -23.38
CA ALA A 324 -16.31 -23.77 -22.23
C ALA A 324 -17.75 -23.41 -21.78
N GLY A 325 -18.10 -22.12 -21.79
CA GLY A 325 -19.47 -21.66 -21.52
C GLY A 325 -20.51 -22.21 -22.51
N LEU A 326 -20.20 -22.22 -23.80
CA LEU A 326 -21.05 -22.81 -24.85
C LEU A 326 -21.25 -24.33 -24.65
N VAL A 327 -20.17 -25.07 -24.33
CA VAL A 327 -20.27 -26.52 -24.07
C VAL A 327 -21.15 -26.81 -22.86
N ALA A 328 -20.97 -26.07 -21.76
CA ALA A 328 -21.81 -26.21 -20.56
C ALA A 328 -23.29 -25.91 -20.86
N ALA A 329 -23.59 -24.84 -21.60
CA ALA A 329 -24.94 -24.51 -22.02
C ALA A 329 -25.56 -25.62 -22.90
N GLY A 330 -24.80 -26.19 -23.85
CA GLY A 330 -25.26 -27.30 -24.69
C GLY A 330 -25.66 -28.55 -23.90
N ILE A 331 -24.88 -28.92 -22.87
CA ILE A 331 -25.22 -30.02 -21.96
C ILE A 331 -26.48 -29.68 -21.16
N GLY A 332 -26.63 -28.42 -20.72
CA GLY A 332 -27.84 -27.92 -20.05
C GLY A 332 -29.11 -28.04 -20.92
N VAL A 333 -29.02 -27.67 -22.20
CA VAL A 333 -30.12 -27.87 -23.18
C VAL A 333 -30.51 -29.34 -23.27
N TYR A 334 -29.53 -30.23 -23.45
CA TYR A 334 -29.77 -31.67 -23.57
C TYR A 334 -30.46 -32.25 -22.33
N GLN A 335 -29.96 -31.91 -21.13
CA GLN A 335 -30.57 -32.39 -19.87
C GLN A 335 -31.97 -31.82 -19.64
N GLY A 336 -32.24 -30.57 -20.04
CA GLY A 336 -33.57 -29.98 -19.97
C GLY A 336 -34.59 -30.68 -20.87
N ILE A 337 -34.19 -31.04 -22.11
CA ILE A 337 -35.02 -31.84 -23.03
C ILE A 337 -35.24 -33.24 -22.45
N HIS A 338 -34.20 -33.88 -21.92
CA HIS A 338 -34.30 -35.20 -21.31
C HIS A 338 -35.27 -35.21 -20.10
N ALA A 339 -35.16 -34.23 -19.21
CA ALA A 339 -36.08 -34.06 -18.08
C ALA A 339 -37.54 -33.92 -18.54
N LYS A 340 -37.80 -33.10 -19.57
CA LYS A 340 -39.15 -32.93 -20.14
C LYS A 340 -39.70 -34.24 -20.71
N ASN A 341 -38.88 -35.02 -21.41
CA ASN A 341 -39.29 -36.31 -21.96
C ASN A 341 -39.63 -37.33 -20.84
N LEU A 342 -38.84 -37.35 -19.75
CA LEU A 342 -39.14 -38.18 -18.58
C LEU A 342 -40.48 -37.79 -17.92
N ILE A 343 -40.71 -36.49 -17.71
CA ILE A 343 -41.98 -35.97 -17.13
C ILE A 343 -43.18 -36.35 -18.00
N ASN A 344 -43.09 -36.13 -19.32
CA ASN A 344 -44.15 -36.53 -20.26
C ASN A 344 -44.43 -38.04 -20.15
N SER A 345 -43.39 -38.88 -20.20
CA SER A 345 -43.54 -40.34 -20.08
C SER A 345 -44.15 -40.81 -18.75
N SER A 346 -43.95 -40.05 -17.67
CA SER A 346 -44.56 -40.33 -16.37
C SER A 346 -46.03 -39.88 -16.32
N ASN A 347 -46.37 -38.73 -16.91
CA ASN A 347 -47.74 -38.25 -17.05
C ASN A 347 -48.58 -39.18 -17.94
N ASP A 348 -48.03 -39.67 -19.05
CA ASP A 348 -48.70 -40.62 -19.95
C ASP A 348 -49.07 -41.92 -19.21
N ARG A 349 -48.16 -42.43 -18.36
CA ARG A 349 -48.42 -43.59 -17.49
C ARG A 349 -49.45 -43.30 -16.41
N TYR A 350 -49.38 -42.13 -15.77
CA TYR A 350 -50.33 -41.72 -14.73
C TYR A 350 -51.79 -41.71 -15.25
N VAL A 351 -51.99 -41.17 -16.47
CA VAL A 351 -53.29 -41.20 -17.15
C VAL A 351 -53.69 -42.63 -17.50
N ALA A 352 -52.78 -43.43 -18.08
CA ALA A 352 -53.04 -44.83 -18.44
C ALA A 352 -53.37 -45.73 -17.22
N GLN A 353 -52.90 -45.40 -16.03
CA GLN A 353 -53.11 -46.15 -14.78
C GLN A 353 -54.30 -45.64 -13.95
N GLY A 354 -55.16 -44.80 -14.51
CA GLY A 354 -56.38 -44.32 -13.84
C GLY A 354 -56.10 -43.30 -12.75
N ASN A 355 -55.23 -42.33 -13.03
CA ASN A 355 -54.86 -41.21 -12.15
C ASN A 355 -54.17 -41.63 -10.85
N ARG A 356 -53.29 -42.64 -10.92
CA ARG A 356 -52.46 -43.13 -9.80
C ARG A 356 -51.02 -43.28 -10.25
N TYR A 357 -50.07 -42.89 -9.40
CA TYR A 357 -48.64 -43.14 -9.61
C TYR A 357 -48.24 -44.46 -8.96
N GLN A 358 -47.38 -45.24 -9.64
CA GLN A 358 -46.73 -46.41 -9.04
C GLN A 358 -45.34 -46.07 -8.50
N GLN A 359 -44.79 -46.97 -7.68
CA GLN A 359 -43.48 -46.80 -7.05
C GLN A 359 -42.33 -46.65 -8.07
N ALA A 360 -42.48 -47.22 -9.27
CA ALA A 360 -41.54 -47.06 -10.38
C ALA A 360 -41.59 -45.67 -11.04
N ASP A 361 -42.72 -44.97 -10.97
CA ASP A 361 -42.86 -43.62 -11.53
C ASP A 361 -42.19 -42.57 -10.64
N LEU A 362 -42.17 -42.79 -9.31
CA LEU A 362 -41.44 -41.94 -8.37
C LEU A 362 -39.95 -41.84 -8.72
N ALA A 363 -39.30 -42.96 -9.04
CA ALA A 363 -37.91 -42.97 -9.50
C ALA A 363 -37.70 -42.21 -10.83
N THR A 364 -38.72 -42.22 -11.70
CA THR A 364 -38.69 -41.47 -12.98
C THR A 364 -38.83 -39.97 -12.74
N ILE A 365 -39.70 -39.56 -11.81
CA ILE A 365 -39.92 -38.17 -11.38
C ILE A 365 -38.68 -37.60 -10.67
N ASP A 366 -38.06 -38.37 -9.76
CA ASP A 366 -36.83 -37.96 -9.07
C ASP A 366 -35.65 -37.79 -10.04
N SER A 367 -35.52 -38.70 -11.02
CA SER A 367 -34.54 -38.57 -12.12
C SER A 367 -34.77 -37.30 -12.94
N ALA A 368 -36.03 -37.01 -13.31
CA ALA A 368 -36.38 -35.79 -14.05
C ALA A 368 -36.10 -34.51 -13.24
N ASN A 369 -36.39 -34.50 -11.93
CA ASN A 369 -36.06 -33.39 -11.03
C ASN A 369 -34.55 -33.17 -10.91
N SER A 370 -33.76 -34.24 -10.86
CA SER A 370 -32.29 -34.18 -10.84
C SER A 370 -31.73 -33.61 -12.15
N ALA A 371 -32.22 -34.09 -13.29
CA ALA A 371 -31.85 -33.59 -14.61
C ALA A 371 -32.23 -32.11 -14.81
N ALA A 372 -33.42 -31.68 -14.36
CA ALA A 372 -33.86 -30.29 -14.42
C ALA A 372 -33.00 -29.36 -13.54
N LYS A 373 -32.63 -29.78 -12.32
CA LYS A 373 -31.71 -29.02 -11.45
C LYS A 373 -30.34 -28.87 -12.11
N THR A 374 -29.80 -29.96 -12.66
CA THR A 374 -28.47 -29.97 -13.29
C THR A 374 -28.47 -29.10 -14.55
N ALA A 375 -29.54 -29.15 -15.36
CA ALA A 375 -29.74 -28.25 -16.50
C ALA A 375 -29.72 -26.78 -16.08
N ASN A 376 -30.49 -26.39 -15.05
CA ASN A 376 -30.54 -25.02 -14.56
C ASN A 376 -29.17 -24.51 -14.09
N VAL A 377 -28.41 -25.32 -13.35
CA VAL A 377 -27.04 -24.98 -12.92
C VAL A 377 -26.13 -24.79 -14.14
N LEU A 378 -26.17 -25.71 -15.11
CA LEU A 378 -25.36 -25.64 -16.33
C LEU A 378 -25.69 -24.42 -17.21
N TYR A 379 -26.96 -24.01 -17.30
CA TYR A 379 -27.34 -22.77 -17.98
C TYR A 379 -26.78 -21.53 -17.30
N ILE A 380 -26.89 -21.43 -15.96
CA ILE A 380 -26.38 -20.28 -15.20
C ILE A 380 -24.86 -20.19 -15.32
N VAL A 381 -24.15 -21.30 -15.07
CA VAL A 381 -22.69 -21.37 -15.16
C VAL A 381 -22.21 -21.13 -16.60
N GLY A 382 -22.84 -21.76 -17.59
CA GLY A 382 -22.53 -21.58 -19.01
C GLY A 382 -22.71 -20.14 -19.48
N GLY A 383 -23.81 -19.49 -19.08
CA GLY A 383 -24.08 -18.08 -19.39
C GLY A 383 -23.06 -17.12 -18.75
N VAL A 384 -22.70 -17.34 -17.48
CA VAL A 384 -21.67 -16.55 -16.78
C VAL A 384 -20.29 -16.71 -17.43
N LEU A 385 -19.89 -17.94 -17.75
CA LEU A 385 -18.61 -18.21 -18.43
C LEU A 385 -18.57 -17.60 -19.83
N LEU A 386 -19.65 -17.71 -20.61
CA LEU A 386 -19.75 -17.12 -21.94
C LEU A 386 -19.62 -15.60 -21.88
N ALA A 387 -20.35 -14.94 -20.97
CA ALA A 387 -20.26 -13.49 -20.78
C ALA A 387 -18.87 -13.04 -20.32
N ALA A 388 -18.27 -13.74 -19.35
CA ALA A 388 -16.92 -13.44 -18.86
C ALA A 388 -15.85 -13.64 -19.95
N GLY A 389 -15.96 -14.70 -20.75
CA GLY A 389 -15.06 -14.99 -21.87
C GLY A 389 -15.12 -13.91 -22.96
N LEU A 390 -16.34 -13.51 -23.37
CA LEU A 390 -16.52 -12.44 -24.36
C LEU A 390 -16.01 -11.08 -23.85
N VAL A 391 -16.29 -10.70 -22.60
CA VAL A 391 -15.73 -9.48 -22.01
C VAL A 391 -14.20 -9.52 -22.02
N THR A 392 -13.60 -10.67 -21.67
CA THR A 392 -12.14 -10.83 -21.66
C THR A 392 -11.52 -10.80 -23.05
N ALA A 393 -12.24 -11.24 -24.10
CA ALA A 393 -11.76 -11.27 -25.49
C ALA A 393 -11.89 -9.93 -26.25
N PHE A 394 -12.77 -9.02 -25.80
CA PHE A 394 -13.12 -7.81 -26.54
C PHE A 394 -12.91 -6.49 -25.77
N VAL A 395 -12.79 -6.51 -24.44
CA VAL A 395 -12.54 -5.31 -23.61
C VAL A 395 -11.05 -5.16 -23.23
N PHE A 396 -10.28 -6.24 -23.38
CA PHE A 396 -8.83 -6.32 -23.14
C PHE A 396 -8.12 -7.01 -24.32
#